data_AF-A0AAE1BMT1-F1
#
_entry.id   AF-A0AAE1BMT1-F1
#
_cell.length_a   1.000
_cell.length_b   1.000
_cell.length_c   1.000
_cell.angle_alpha   90.00
_cell.angle_beta   90.00
_cell.angle_gamma   90.00
#
_symmetry.space_group_name_H-M   'P 1'
#
loop_
_entity.id
_entity.type
_entity.pdbx_description
1 polymer ?
#
loop_
_entity_poly.entity_id
_entity_poly.type
_entity_poly.pdbx_seq_one_letter_code
_entity_poly.pdbx_strand_id
1 'polypeptide(L)'
;MQTFYEDVKELVVTDGEAVICLPRQEDESSLAPCCQEEADTYIMLHVAHAAVHDHRQIQVQTVDTDVVVLAVMVAQALPCIDELVWIAFGTGKNYRYIPAHEIAASLGPQKARALPVFHAMTGCDMVSAFMGHGKKSA
;
A
#
# COMPACT_ATOMS: atom_id res chain seq x y z
N MET A 1 7.09 -38.86 -0.29
CA MET A 1 5.94 -38.41 0.53
C MET A 1 5.77 -36.92 0.23
N GLN A 2 4.86 -36.59 -0.67
CA GLN A 2 4.61 -35.22 -1.11
C GLN A 2 3.57 -34.66 -0.14
N THR A 3 4.01 -33.86 0.82
CA THR A 3 3.10 -33.14 1.72
C THR A 3 2.38 -32.08 0.89
N PHE A 4 1.10 -32.31 0.62
CA PHE A 4 0.20 -31.27 0.18
C PHE A 4 0.12 -30.27 1.34
N TYR A 5 0.83 -29.14 1.22
CA TYR A 5 0.54 -27.98 2.06
C TYR A 5 -0.87 -27.54 1.67
N GLU A 6 -1.82 -27.69 2.58
CA GLU A 6 -3.06 -26.94 2.48
C GLU A 6 -2.69 -25.46 2.54
N ASP A 7 -3.12 -24.66 1.56
CA ASP A 7 -3.04 -23.20 1.61
C ASP A 7 -3.88 -22.73 2.80
N VAL A 8 -3.25 -22.61 3.97
CA VAL A 8 -3.89 -22.00 5.14
C VAL A 8 -4.10 -20.54 4.79
N LYS A 9 -5.37 -20.18 4.56
CA LYS A 9 -5.75 -18.80 4.28
C LYS A 9 -5.73 -18.02 5.58
N GLU A 10 -5.01 -16.92 5.55
CA GLU A 10 -5.01 -15.94 6.62
C GLU A 10 -5.92 -14.76 6.30
N LEU A 11 -6.64 -14.27 7.30
CA LEU A 11 -7.44 -13.06 7.25
C LEU A 11 -7.05 -12.16 8.42
N VAL A 12 -6.54 -10.99 8.10
CA VAL A 12 -6.19 -9.93 9.05
C VAL A 12 -7.13 -8.75 8.82
N VAL A 13 -7.79 -8.29 9.88
CA VAL A 13 -8.75 -7.17 9.83
C VAL A 13 -8.42 -6.18 10.93
N THR A 14 -8.37 -4.90 10.60
CA THR A 14 -8.30 -3.81 11.59
C THR A 14 -9.69 -3.26 11.85
N ASP A 15 -10.04 -3.11 13.13
CA ASP A 15 -11.28 -2.49 13.61
C ASP A 15 -10.95 -1.51 14.75
N GLY A 16 -10.90 -0.22 14.42
CA GLY A 16 -10.40 0.82 15.32
C GLY A 16 -8.94 0.56 15.73
N GLU A 17 -8.68 0.48 17.03
CA GLU A 17 -7.34 0.19 17.57
C GLU A 17 -7.02 -1.31 17.60
N ALA A 18 -8.01 -2.17 17.34
CA ALA A 18 -7.88 -3.62 17.42
C ALA A 18 -7.55 -4.24 16.06
N VAL A 19 -6.86 -5.38 16.11
CA VAL A 19 -6.56 -6.22 14.95
C VAL A 19 -7.07 -7.62 15.24
N ILE A 20 -7.68 -8.24 14.23
CA ILE A 20 -8.25 -9.58 14.31
C ILE A 20 -7.56 -10.42 13.24
N CYS A 21 -6.77 -11.41 13.67
CA CYS A 21 -6.12 -12.38 12.79
C CYS A 21 -6.80 -13.75 12.84
N LEU A 22 -7.03 -14.34 11.68
CA LEU A 22 -7.57 -15.70 11.50
C LEU A 22 -6.69 -16.47 10.52
N PRO A 23 -5.99 -17.54 10.92
CA PRO A 23 -5.88 -18.05 12.29
C PRO A 23 -5.20 -17.03 13.23
N ARG A 24 -5.39 -17.21 14.54
CA ARG A 24 -4.81 -16.30 15.54
C ARG A 24 -3.28 -16.31 15.41
N GLN A 25 -2.70 -15.13 15.22
CA GLN A 25 -1.25 -14.94 15.22
C GLN A 25 -0.74 -14.73 16.65
N GLU A 26 0.51 -15.12 16.91
CA GLU A 26 1.16 -14.89 18.21
C GLU A 26 1.73 -13.47 18.34
N ASP A 27 2.04 -12.82 17.21
CA ASP A 27 2.66 -11.50 17.17
C ASP A 27 1.87 -10.52 16.28
N GLU A 28 0.98 -9.76 16.90
CA GLU A 28 0.22 -8.69 16.27
C GLU A 28 0.85 -7.30 16.56
N SER A 29 2.03 -7.25 17.17
CA SER A 29 2.64 -6.00 17.65
C SER A 29 3.02 -5.02 16.54
N SER A 30 3.17 -5.53 15.31
CA SER A 30 3.39 -4.73 14.11
C SER A 30 2.12 -4.03 13.59
N LEU A 31 0.94 -4.48 14.02
CA LEU A 31 -0.35 -3.98 13.57
C LEU A 31 -1.17 -3.32 14.69
N ALA A 32 -0.94 -3.69 15.96
CA ALA A 32 -1.69 -3.22 17.12
C ALA A 32 -0.79 -2.84 18.32
N PRO A 33 -1.21 -1.87 19.17
CA PRO A 33 -2.39 -1.01 19.01
C PRO A 33 -2.17 0.01 17.91
N CYS A 34 -3.17 0.26 17.07
CA CYS A 34 -3.03 1.26 16.00
C CYS A 34 -3.69 2.59 16.38
N CYS A 35 -2.91 3.66 16.33
CA CYS A 35 -3.35 5.04 16.56
C CYS A 35 -3.44 5.88 15.29
N GLN A 36 -3.29 5.27 14.11
CA GLN A 36 -3.47 5.97 12.82
C GLN A 36 -4.95 6.20 12.56
N GLU A 37 -5.36 7.35 12.02
CA GLU A 37 -6.77 7.63 11.75
C GLU A 37 -7.17 7.23 10.31
N GLU A 38 -6.22 7.33 9.37
CA GLU A 38 -6.49 7.30 7.93
C GLU A 38 -6.38 5.90 7.32
N ALA A 39 -7.44 5.48 6.63
CA ALA A 39 -7.58 4.12 6.08
C ALA A 39 -6.52 3.79 5.02
N ASP A 40 -6.08 4.76 4.22
CA ASP A 40 -5.08 4.56 3.18
C ASP A 40 -3.72 4.13 3.75
N THR A 41 -3.34 4.71 4.88
CA THR A 41 -2.12 4.43 5.61
C THR A 41 -2.23 3.10 6.36
N TYR A 42 -3.43 2.74 6.86
CA TYR A 42 -3.69 1.40 7.38
C TYR A 42 -3.47 0.31 6.36
N ILE A 43 -3.92 0.49 5.11
CA ILE A 43 -3.70 -0.47 4.03
C ILE A 43 -2.19 -0.69 3.84
N MET A 44 -1.38 0.37 3.93
CA MET A 44 0.07 0.26 3.80
C MET A 44 0.72 -0.52 4.95
N LEU A 45 0.19 -0.40 6.17
CA LEU A 45 0.66 -1.17 7.30
C LEU A 45 0.43 -2.68 7.09
N HIS A 46 -0.74 -3.06 6.57
CA HIS A 46 -1.03 -4.45 6.16
C HIS A 46 -0.11 -4.95 5.05
N VAL A 47 0.21 -4.10 4.07
CA VAL A 47 1.18 -4.44 3.01
C VAL A 47 2.55 -4.72 3.61
N ALA A 48 3.03 -3.87 4.52
CA ALA A 48 4.32 -4.05 5.18
C ALA A 48 4.33 -5.31 6.07
N HIS A 49 3.26 -5.55 6.82
CA HIS A 49 3.10 -6.77 7.61
C HIS A 49 3.16 -8.01 6.72
N ALA A 50 2.40 -8.05 5.62
CA ALA A 50 2.40 -9.17 4.69
C ALA A 50 3.80 -9.43 4.10
N ALA A 51 4.51 -8.37 3.71
CA ALA A 51 5.88 -8.49 3.20
C ALA A 51 6.85 -9.12 4.22
N VAL A 52 6.75 -8.72 5.49
CA VAL A 52 7.58 -9.29 6.58
C VAL A 52 7.21 -10.76 6.87
N HIS A 53 5.98 -11.18 6.60
CA HIS A 53 5.49 -12.55 6.77
C HIS A 53 5.62 -13.41 5.50
N ASP A 54 6.65 -13.16 4.69
CA ASP A 54 7.01 -13.95 3.50
C ASP A 54 5.95 -13.94 2.36
N HIS A 55 4.98 -13.02 2.37
CA HIS A 55 4.07 -12.86 1.24
C HIS A 55 4.74 -12.11 0.08
N ARG A 56 5.06 -12.83 -0.99
CA ARG A 56 5.81 -12.31 -2.14
C ARG A 56 4.97 -11.59 -3.20
N GLN A 57 3.66 -11.77 -3.18
CA GLN A 57 2.74 -11.14 -4.13
C GLN A 57 1.63 -10.47 -3.34
N ILE A 58 1.59 -9.15 -3.37
CA ILE A 58 0.66 -8.35 -2.60
C ILE A 58 -0.21 -7.56 -3.56
N GLN A 59 -1.53 -7.77 -3.47
CA GLN A 59 -2.50 -7.05 -4.27
C GLN A 59 -3.32 -6.11 -3.39
N VAL A 60 -3.25 -4.82 -3.68
CA VAL A 60 -4.09 -3.79 -3.05
C VAL A 60 -5.25 -3.46 -3.99
N GLN A 61 -6.49 -3.57 -3.52
CA GLN A 61 -7.66 -3.15 -4.28
C GLN A 61 -8.13 -1.79 -3.80
N THR A 62 -8.25 -0.81 -4.70
CA THR A 62 -8.64 0.55 -4.34
C THR A 62 -9.22 1.31 -5.54
N VAL A 63 -9.98 2.36 -5.26
CA VAL A 63 -10.37 3.39 -6.24
C VAL A 63 -9.69 4.74 -5.94
N ASP A 64 -8.96 4.80 -4.84
CA ASP A 64 -8.35 6.00 -4.29
C ASP A 64 -6.92 6.17 -4.81
N THR A 65 -6.60 7.36 -5.30
CA THR A 65 -5.27 7.70 -5.80
C THR A 65 -4.24 7.90 -4.71
N ASP A 66 -4.65 8.29 -3.50
CA ASP A 66 -3.74 8.46 -2.36
C ASP A 66 -3.13 7.11 -1.98
N VAL A 67 -3.94 6.05 -1.98
CA VAL A 67 -3.48 4.66 -1.81
C VAL A 67 -2.46 4.25 -2.87
N VAL A 68 -2.65 4.67 -4.13
CA VAL A 68 -1.69 4.38 -5.22
C VAL A 68 -0.33 5.04 -4.94
N VAL A 69 -0.36 6.31 -4.52
CA VAL A 69 0.84 7.09 -4.24
C VAL A 69 1.59 6.52 -3.04
N LEU A 70 0.86 6.18 -1.97
CA LEU A 70 1.43 5.53 -0.79
C LEU A 70 2.01 4.16 -1.11
N ALA A 71 1.34 3.35 -1.94
CA ALA A 71 1.85 2.04 -2.35
C ALA A 71 3.17 2.13 -3.12
N VAL A 72 3.36 3.16 -3.96
CA VAL A 72 4.64 3.40 -4.65
C VAL A 72 5.75 3.74 -3.64
N MET A 73 5.46 4.57 -2.64
CA MET A 73 6.42 4.88 -1.57
C MET A 73 6.79 3.62 -0.78
N VAL A 74 5.80 2.82 -0.39
CA VAL A 74 6.00 1.61 0.42
C VAL A 74 6.77 0.56 -0.37
N ALA A 75 6.41 0.30 -1.62
CA ALA A 75 7.11 -0.66 -2.48
C ALA A 75 8.61 -0.36 -2.61
N GLN A 76 9.01 0.92 -2.53
CA GLN A 76 10.41 1.31 -2.51
C GLN A 76 11.13 1.02 -1.18
N ALA A 77 10.39 1.01 -0.07
CA ALA A 77 10.93 0.81 1.27
C ALA A 77 10.99 -0.67 1.69
N LEU A 78 10.27 -1.53 0.98
CA LEU A 78 10.27 -2.97 1.27
C LEU A 78 11.63 -3.60 0.94
N PRO A 79 12.09 -4.55 1.78
CA PRO A 79 13.45 -5.09 1.71
C PRO A 79 13.71 -5.97 0.47
N CYS A 80 12.67 -6.45 -0.21
CA CYS A 80 12.79 -7.32 -1.39
C CYS A 80 12.09 -6.73 -2.61
N ILE A 81 12.87 -6.45 -3.67
CA ILE A 81 12.36 -5.93 -4.96
C ILE A 81 11.50 -6.96 -5.72
N ASP A 82 11.59 -8.24 -5.33
CA ASP A 82 10.76 -9.32 -5.88
C ASP A 82 9.32 -9.32 -5.33
N GLU A 83 9.02 -8.46 -4.35
CA GLU A 83 7.66 -8.26 -3.84
C GLU A 83 6.86 -7.45 -4.85
N LEU A 84 6.05 -8.17 -5.63
CA LEU A 84 5.24 -7.57 -6.66
C LEU A 84 4.01 -6.92 -6.01
N VAL A 85 4.16 -5.68 -5.56
CA VAL A 85 3.03 -4.85 -5.11
C VAL A 85 2.23 -4.43 -6.36
N TRP A 86 1.04 -5.02 -6.50
CA TRP A 86 0.08 -4.72 -7.56
C TRP A 86 -1.12 -3.96 -7.00
N ILE A 87 -1.60 -2.99 -7.75
CA ILE A 87 -2.83 -2.28 -7.40
C ILE A 87 -3.92 -2.63 -8.40
N ALA A 88 -4.98 -3.27 -7.93
CA ALA A 88 -6.24 -3.40 -8.63
C ALA A 88 -7.03 -2.10 -8.49
N PHE A 89 -6.88 -1.21 -9.48
CA PHE A 89 -7.38 0.16 -9.42
C PHE A 89 -8.66 0.35 -10.23
N GLY A 90 -9.65 1.01 -9.63
CA GLY A 90 -10.89 1.45 -10.30
C GLY A 90 -12.02 0.43 -10.28
N THR A 91 -13.07 0.68 -11.05
CA THR A 91 -14.27 -0.18 -11.12
C THR A 91 -14.78 -0.33 -12.56
N GLY A 92 -15.50 -1.43 -12.82
CA GLY A 92 -16.16 -1.68 -14.10
C GLY A 92 -15.19 -1.61 -15.29
N LYS A 93 -15.53 -0.77 -16.28
CA LYS A 93 -14.73 -0.61 -17.51
C LYS A 93 -13.39 0.09 -17.30
N ASN A 94 -13.21 0.78 -16.16
CA ASN A 94 -12.00 1.52 -15.82
C ASN A 94 -11.07 0.72 -14.90
N TYR A 95 -11.43 -0.52 -14.57
CA TYR A 95 -10.60 -1.41 -13.75
C TYR A 95 -9.30 -1.75 -14.48
N ARG A 96 -8.17 -1.54 -13.81
CA ARG A 96 -6.82 -1.83 -14.34
C ARG A 96 -5.85 -2.20 -13.25
N TYR A 97 -4.79 -2.92 -13.62
CA TYR A 97 -3.68 -3.22 -12.72
C TYR A 97 -2.56 -2.19 -12.87
N ILE A 98 -2.02 -1.73 -11.74
CA ILE A 98 -0.90 -0.79 -11.69
C ILE A 98 0.25 -1.45 -10.92
N PRO A 99 1.45 -1.61 -11.53
CA PRO A 99 2.62 -2.17 -10.85
C PRO A 99 3.32 -1.10 -10.00
N ALA A 100 2.99 -1.02 -8.71
CA ALA A 100 3.58 -0.01 -7.82
C ALA A 100 5.11 -0.16 -7.68
N HIS A 101 5.58 -1.40 -7.65
CA HIS A 101 7.00 -1.77 -7.58
C HIS A 101 7.79 -1.32 -8.82
N GLU A 102 7.23 -1.45 -10.04
CA GLU A 102 7.88 -0.95 -11.26
C GLU A 102 7.95 0.58 -11.29
N ILE A 103 6.88 1.25 -10.84
CA ILE A 103 6.86 2.72 -10.73
C ILE A 103 7.90 3.19 -9.72
N ALA A 104 7.98 2.55 -8.55
CA ALA A 104 8.97 2.83 -7.52
C ALA A 104 10.40 2.68 -8.08
N ALA A 105 10.68 1.56 -8.75
CA ALA A 105 11.98 1.30 -9.38
C ALA A 105 12.32 2.35 -10.45
N SER A 106 11.36 2.75 -11.27
CA SER A 106 11.56 3.77 -12.31
C SER A 106 11.79 5.18 -11.74
N LEU A 107 11.15 5.52 -10.61
CA LEU A 107 11.33 6.81 -9.96
C LEU A 107 12.64 6.87 -9.17
N GLY A 108 13.06 5.73 -8.63
CA GLY A 108 14.16 5.59 -7.71
C GLY A 108 13.84 6.08 -6.29
N PRO A 109 14.73 5.79 -5.33
CA PRO A 109 14.41 5.89 -3.90
C PRO A 109 13.96 7.27 -3.43
N GLN A 110 14.61 8.32 -3.94
CA GLN A 110 14.36 9.69 -3.49
C GLN A 110 13.00 10.20 -3.97
N LYS A 111 12.66 9.96 -5.24
CA LYS A 111 11.41 10.44 -5.83
C LYS A 111 10.21 9.65 -5.33
N ALA A 112 10.33 8.32 -5.20
CA ALA A 112 9.27 7.49 -4.62
C ALA A 112 8.94 7.92 -3.19
N ARG A 113 9.95 8.23 -2.36
CA ARG A 113 9.75 8.76 -1.00
C ARG A 113 9.14 10.16 -0.95
N ALA A 114 9.46 11.01 -1.93
CA ALA A 114 8.90 12.36 -2.02
C ALA A 114 7.49 12.40 -2.62
N LEU A 115 7.03 11.29 -3.23
CA LEU A 115 5.79 11.25 -4.01
C LEU A 115 4.53 11.63 -3.21
N PRO A 116 4.32 11.17 -1.96
CA PRO A 116 3.16 11.60 -1.16
C PRO A 116 3.12 13.11 -0.92
N VAL A 117 4.27 13.70 -0.58
CA VAL A 117 4.38 15.16 -0.38
C VAL A 117 4.09 15.89 -1.69
N PHE A 118 4.66 15.43 -2.80
CA PHE A 118 4.41 16.01 -4.11
C PHE A 118 2.93 15.90 -4.52
N HIS A 119 2.28 14.78 -4.22
CA HIS A 119 0.87 14.56 -4.50
C HIS A 119 -0.02 15.50 -3.68
N ALA A 120 0.24 15.60 -2.37
CA ALA A 120 -0.44 16.54 -1.49
C ALA A 120 -0.30 18.00 -1.99
N MET A 121 0.89 18.40 -2.43
CA MET A 121 1.13 19.76 -2.93
C MET A 121 0.49 20.05 -4.30
N THR A 122 0.31 19.04 -5.15
CA THR A 122 -0.21 19.21 -6.52
C THR A 122 -1.69 18.87 -6.66
N GLY A 123 -2.33 18.44 -5.58
CA GLY A 123 -3.78 18.29 -5.46
C GLY A 123 -4.22 16.86 -5.16
N CYS A 124 -4.02 16.47 -3.90
CA CYS A 124 -4.91 15.60 -3.13
C CYS A 124 -5.87 16.54 -2.37
N ASP A 125 -7.18 16.41 -2.59
CA ASP A 125 -8.35 17.04 -1.91
C ASP A 125 -8.22 18.43 -1.26
N MET A 126 -7.26 19.27 -1.69
CA MET A 126 -7.05 20.59 -1.14
C MET A 126 -7.86 21.61 -1.95
N VAL A 127 -8.75 22.33 -1.26
CA VAL A 127 -9.54 23.47 -1.78
C VAL A 127 -8.64 24.66 -2.15
N SER A 128 -7.31 24.51 -2.13
CA SER A 128 -6.33 25.56 -2.41
C SER A 128 -5.07 24.98 -3.05
N ALA A 129 -4.80 25.34 -4.30
CA ALA A 129 -3.54 25.08 -4.99
C ALA A 129 -2.63 26.31 -4.90
N PHE A 130 -1.30 26.12 -4.97
CA PHE A 130 -0.37 27.25 -5.14
C PHE A 130 -0.66 27.97 -6.46
N MET A 131 -0.76 29.31 -6.41
CA MET A 131 -0.98 30.13 -7.60
C MET A 131 0.14 29.88 -8.62
N GLY A 132 -0.20 29.28 -9.77
CA GLY A 132 0.72 29.02 -10.88
C GLY A 132 1.34 27.61 -10.95
N HIS A 133 1.12 26.75 -9.96
CA HIS A 133 1.64 25.38 -9.96
C HIS A 133 0.50 24.36 -9.90
N GLY A 134 0.41 23.50 -10.92
CA GLY A 134 -0.52 22.37 -10.97
C GLY A 134 0.20 21.10 -11.41
N LYS A 135 -0.53 19.98 -11.51
CA LYS A 135 0.02 18.64 -11.82
C LYS A 135 0.89 18.57 -13.10
N LYS A 136 0.77 19.53 -14.02
CA LYS A 136 1.53 19.60 -15.27
C LYS A 136 2.78 20.50 -15.20
N SER A 137 2.89 21.36 -14.20
CA SER A 137 3.96 22.36 -14.05
C SER A 137 4.84 22.12 -12.82
N ALA A 138 4.67 20.98 -12.16
CA ALA A 138 5.45 20.52 -11.02
C ALA A 138 6.43 19.41 -11.44
#